data_AF-A0A7W1QDT2-F1
#
_entry.id   AF-A0A7W1QDT2-F1
#
_cell.length_a   1.000
_cell.length_b   1.000
_cell.length_c   1.000
_cell.angle_alpha   90.00
_cell.angle_beta   90.00
_cell.angle_gamma   90.00
#
_symmetry.space_group_name_H-M   'P 1'
#
loop_
_entity.id
_entity.type
_entity.pdbx_description
1 polymer ?
#
loop_
_entity_poly.entity_id
_entity_poly.type
_entity_poly.pdbx_seq_one_letter_code
_entity_poly.pdbx_strand_id
1 'polypeptide(L)' 'MAVAVKRLDVNVGDLVEIDGREYDVVSDKAGGAALEPAITVFSPELHRRHGTRPISQEEFDERFGDVPADGEG' A
#
# COMPACT_ATOMS: atom_id res chain seq x y z
N MET A 1 -0.81 24.07 -12.12
CA MET A 1 -0.74 23.37 -13.43
C MET A 1 -1.76 22.25 -13.34
N ALA A 2 -2.89 22.35 -14.04
CA ALA A 2 -3.94 21.33 -13.98
C ALA A 2 -3.53 20.18 -14.90
N VAL A 3 -3.27 19.01 -14.32
CA VAL A 3 -2.92 17.82 -15.09
C VAL A 3 -4.17 17.42 -15.86
N ALA A 4 -4.19 17.70 -17.16
CA ALA A 4 -5.27 17.27 -18.03
C ALA A 4 -5.23 15.75 -18.05
N VAL A 5 -6.18 15.12 -17.35
CA VAL A 5 -6.39 13.68 -17.39
C VAL A 5 -6.71 13.34 -18.84
N LYS A 6 -5.71 12.90 -19.61
CA LYS A 6 -5.97 12.17 -20.85
C LYS A 6 -6.97 11.10 -20.44
N ARG A 7 -8.12 11.02 -21.11
CA ARG A 7 -9.04 9.90 -20.98
C ARG A 7 -8.28 8.64 -21.38
N LEU A 8 -7.54 8.08 -20.43
CA LEU A 8 -7.14 6.69 -20.43
C LEU A 8 -8.46 5.93 -20.34
N ASP A 9 -8.63 4.95 -21.22
CA ASP A 9 -9.67 3.94 -21.08
C ASP A 9 -9.23 3.04 -19.91
N VAL A 10 -9.40 3.55 -18.69
CA VAL A 10 -9.03 2.88 -17.44
C VAL A 10 -10.27 2.31 -16.78
N ASN A 11 -10.20 1.03 -16.50
CA ASN A 11 -11.21 0.24 -15.85
C ASN A 11 -10.82 -0.01 -14.39
N VAL A 12 -11.83 -0.26 -13.56
CA VAL A 12 -11.58 -0.71 -12.18
C VAL A 12 -10.77 -2.02 -12.23
N GLY A 13 -9.68 -2.06 -11.48
CA GLY A 13 -8.70 -3.15 -11.50
C GLY A 13 -7.46 -2.88 -12.36
N ASP A 14 -7.43 -1.79 -13.12
CA ASP A 14 -6.22 -1.37 -13.83
C ASP A 14 -5.20 -0.75 -12.87
N LEU A 15 -3.93 -0.81 -13.25
CA LEU A 15 -2.82 -0.15 -12.57
C LEU A 15 -2.29 0.98 -13.44
N VAL A 16 -2.13 2.17 -12.87
CA VAL A 16 -1.64 3.36 -13.58
C VAL A 16 -0.40 3.96 -12.92
N GLU A 17 0.58 4.37 -13.74
CA GLU A 17 1.75 5.10 -13.27
C GLU A 17 1.52 6.62 -13.40
N ILE A 18 1.66 7.35 -12.30
CA ILE A 18 1.58 8.82 -12.23
C ILE A 18 2.82 9.32 -11.48
N ASP A 19 3.61 10.19 -12.12
CA ASP A 19 4.85 10.74 -11.55
C ASP A 19 5.81 9.66 -11.00
N GLY A 20 5.91 8.52 -11.70
CA GLY A 20 6.77 7.39 -11.31
C GLY A 20 6.26 6.62 -10.08
N ARG A 21 4.98 6.78 -9.72
CA ARG A 21 4.29 6.02 -8.66
C ARG A 21 3.12 5.26 -9.25
N GLU A 22 2.93 4.03 -8.79
CA GLU A 22 1.84 3.17 -9.23
C GLU A 22 0.60 3.33 -8.35
N TYR A 23 -0.56 3.36 -8.99
CA TYR A 23 -1.87 3.53 -8.36
C TYR A 23 -2.84 2.47 -8.90
N ASP A 24 -3.61 1.89 -8.00
CA ASP A 24 -4.73 1.01 -8.33
C ASP A 24 -5.96 1.86 -8.69
N VAL A 25 -6.62 1.53 -9.80
CA VAL A 25 -7.92 2.10 -10.15
C VAL A 25 -9.01 1.32 -9.42
N VAL A 26 -9.67 1.97 -8.46
CA VAL A 26 -10.71 1.37 -7.62
C VAL A 26 -12.06 2.03 -7.84
N SER A 27 -13.15 1.38 -7.45
CA SER A 27 -14.47 2.01 -7.46
C SER A 27 -14.58 3.05 -6.35
N ASP A 28 -15.11 4.23 -6.67
CA ASP A 28 -15.50 5.22 -5.66
C ASP A 28 -16.86 4.88 -5.02
N LYS A 29 -17.23 5.60 -3.95
CA LYS A 29 -18.50 5.40 -3.22
C LYS A 29 -19.75 5.76 -4.03
N ALA A 30 -19.61 6.51 -5.12
CA ALA A 30 -20.67 6.92 -6.03
C ALA A 30 -20.74 6.04 -7.29
N GLY A 31 -19.91 4.99 -7.39
CA GLY A 31 -19.85 4.08 -8.54
C GLY A 31 -19.00 4.59 -9.72
N GLY A 32 -18.22 5.66 -9.52
CA GLY A 32 -17.16 6.10 -10.42
C GLY A 32 -15.82 5.41 -10.15
N ALA A 33 -14.75 5.93 -10.74
CA ALA A 33 -13.39 5.43 -10.55
C ALA A 33 -12.56 6.42 -9.72
N ALA A 34 -11.79 5.89 -8.77
CA ALA A 34 -10.82 6.60 -7.96
C ALA A 34 -9.44 5.94 -8.08
N LEU A 35 -8.40 6.68 -7.67
CA LEU A 35 -7.03 6.18 -7.61
C LEU A 35 -6.66 5.99 -6.14
N GLU A 36 -6.31 4.77 -5.78
CA GLU A 36 -5.67 4.48 -4.51
C GLU A 36 -4.20 4.18 -4.75
N PRO A 37 -3.29 4.57 -3.82
CA PRO A 37 -1.93 4.05 -3.87
C PRO A 37 -2.00 2.53 -3.93
N ALA A 38 -1.19 1.90 -4.77
CA ALA A 38 -1.22 0.45 -4.92
C ALA A 38 -1.19 -0.20 -3.52
N ILE A 39 -2.21 -0.99 -3.19
CA ILE A 39 -2.28 -1.68 -1.88
C ILE A 39 -1.06 -2.59 -1.74
N THR A 40 -0.59 -3.10 -2.88
CA THR A 40 0.64 -3.85 -3.01
C THR A 40 1.84 -2.91 -3.04
N VAL A 41 2.34 -2.54 -1.86
CA VAL A 41 3.71 -2.02 -1.74
C VAL A 41 4.68 -3.10 -2.16
N PHE A 42 5.48 -2.86 -3.21
CA PHE A 42 6.46 -3.84 -3.66
C PHE A 42 7.51 -4.09 -2.57
N SER A 43 8.00 -5.32 -2.49
CA SER A 43 9.04 -5.69 -1.53
C SER A 43 10.24 -4.71 -1.52
N PRO A 44 10.78 -4.23 -2.65
CA PRO A 44 11.86 -3.23 -2.65
C PRO A 44 11.49 -1.90 -1.97
N GLU A 45 10.24 -1.46 -2.06
CA GLU A 45 9.77 -0.25 -1.39
C GLU A 45 9.64 -0.46 0.12
N LEU A 46 9.10 -1.61 0.54
CA LEU A 46 9.09 -2.02 1.94
C LEU A 46 10.50 -2.11 2.52
N HIS A 47 11.44 -2.73 1.80
CA HIS A 47 12.84 -2.81 2.23
C HIS A 47 13.50 -1.42 2.30
N ARG A 48 13.20 -0.51 1.38
CA ARG A 48 13.71 0.87 1.44
C ARG A 48 13.17 1.62 2.67
N ARG A 49 11.89 1.41 2.99
CA ARG A 49 11.20 2.11 4.08
C ARG A 49 11.52 1.55 5.47
N HIS A 50 11.59 0.23 5.59
CA HIS A 50 11.68 -0.48 6.87
C HIS A 50 13.02 -1.22 7.06
N GLY A 51 13.87 -1.25 6.04
CA GLY A 51 15.07 -2.08 6.03
C GLY A 51 14.76 -3.57 5.87
N THR A 52 15.80 -4.38 5.88
CA THR A 52 15.73 -5.85 5.88
C THR A 52 16.07 -6.44 7.25
N ARG A 53 16.28 -5.59 8.26
CA ARG A 53 16.77 -6.03 9.56
C ARG A 53 15.65 -6.76 10.30
N PRO A 54 15.85 -8.03 10.70
CA PRO A 54 14.93 -8.69 11.60
C PRO A 54 14.81 -7.88 12.89
N ILE A 55 13.59 -7.73 13.39
CA ILE A 55 13.36 -7.16 14.72
C ILE A 55 13.99 -8.08 15.76
N SER A 56 14.62 -7.52 16.80
CA SER A 56 15.10 -8.34 17.92
C SER A 56 13.91 -8.80 18.79
N GLN A 57 14.12 -9.82 19.62
CA GLN A 57 13.08 -10.26 20.56
C GLN A 57 12.69 -9.12 21.53
N GLU A 58 13.68 -8.38 22.05
CA GLU A 58 13.46 -7.23 22.93
C GLU A 58 12.65 -6.12 22.25
N GLU A 59 12.97 -5.77 21.00
CA GLU A 59 12.21 -4.78 20.24
C GLU A 59 10.79 -5.24 19.89
N PHE A 60 10.58 -6.55 19.73
CA PHE A 60 9.26 -7.13 19.53
C PHE A 60 8.44 -7.04 20.80
N ASP A 61 9.01 -7.45 21.94
CA ASP A 61 8.36 -7.42 23.25
C ASP A 61 8.00 -5.98 23.67
N GLU A 62 8.87 -4.99 23.40
CA GLU A 62 8.56 -3.57 23.65
C GLU A 62 7.37 -3.05 22.82
N ARG A 63 7.21 -3.53 21.59
CA ARG A 63 6.18 -3.03 20.66
C ARG A 63 4.87 -3.81 20.73
N PHE A 64 4.94 -5.09 21.06
CA PHE A 64 3.85 -6.04 20.93
C PHE A 64 3.63 -6.88 22.20
N GLY A 65 4.41 -6.70 23.27
CA GLY A 65 4.26 -7.46 24.51
C GLY A 65 2.92 -7.27 25.21
N ASP A 66 2.21 -6.17 24.92
CA ASP A 66 0.86 -5.89 25.41
C ASP A 66 -0.25 -6.47 24.52
N VAL A 67 0.08 -7.07 23.37
CA VAL A 67 -0.90 -7.68 22.48
C VAL A 67 -1.35 -9.01 23.09
N PRO A 68 -2.66 -9.21 23.34
CA PRO A 68 -3.16 -10.49 23.82
C PRO A 68 -2.76 -11.60 22.84
N ALA A 69 -2.13 -12.65 23.34
CA ALA A 69 -1.87 -13.84 22.54
C ALA A 69 -3.22 -14.42 22.07
N ASP A 70 -3.29 -14.82 20.80
CA ASP A 70 -4.46 -15.48 20.21
C ASP A 70 -4.69 -16.90 20.79
N GLY A 71 -3.74 -17.40 21.58
CA GLY A 71 -3.85 -18.67 22.29
C GLY A 71 -3.54 -19.89 21.43
N GLU A 72 -3.01 -19.72 20.22
CA GLU A 72 -2.50 -20.83 19.42
C GLU A 72 -1.01 -21.04 19.71
N GLY A 73 -0.72 -22.04 20.53
CA GLY A 73 0.62 -22.59 20.79
C GLY A 73 0.72 -24.03 20.34
#